data_AF-A0AAW8B0B4-F1
#
_entry.id   AF-A0AAW8B0B4-F1
#
_cell.length_a   1.000
_cell.length_b   1.000
_cell.length_c   1.000
_cell.angle_alpha   90.00
_cell.angle_beta   90.00
_cell.angle_gamma   90.00
#
_symmetry.space_group_name_H-M   'P 1'
#
loop_
_entity.id
_entity.type
_entity.pdbx_description
1 polymer ?
#
loop_
_entity_poly.entity_id
_entity_poly.type
_entity_poly.pdbx_seq_one_letter_code
_entity_poly.pdbx_strand_id
1 'polypeptide(L)' 'MVMPRTGEQSEHKPAIRSDRFFKLHNFWFFATREGAAVGPFDSKEGAVQAVSDYVEFVQKAGPEALDFFTSEARYAV' A
#
# COMPACT_ATOMS: atom_id res chain seq x y z
N MET A 1 11.16 3.81 -19.84
CA MET A 1 10.96 5.28 -19.79
C MET A 1 9.96 5.57 -18.68
N VAL A 2 10.36 6.25 -17.60
CA VAL A 2 9.43 6.64 -16.52
C VAL A 2 8.81 7.97 -16.93
N MET A 3 7.48 8.03 -17.05
CA MET A 3 6.79 9.26 -17.42
C MET A 3 6.43 10.07 -16.16
N PRO A 4 6.56 11.42 -16.21
CA PRO A 4 6.07 12.28 -15.13
C PRO A 4 4.55 12.18 -15.04
N ARG A 5 4.00 12.28 -13.82
CA ARG A 5 2.54 12.36 -13.63
C ARG A 5 2.03 13.75 -14.02
N THR A 6 0.75 13.85 -14.36
CA THR A 6 0.10 15.14 -14.60
C THR A 6 0.33 16.09 -13.41
N GLY A 7 0.94 17.24 -13.66
CA GLY A 7 1.29 18.24 -12.64
C GLY A 7 2.71 18.12 -12.07
N GLU A 8 3.47 17.06 -12.38
CA GLU A 8 4.89 17.01 -12.06
C GLU A 8 5.69 17.83 -13.07
N GLN A 9 5.89 19.11 -12.78
CA GLN A 9 6.93 19.90 -13.41
C GLN A 9 8.23 19.64 -12.64
N SER A 10 9.14 18.87 -13.22
CA SER A 10 10.46 18.68 -12.63
C SER A 10 11.53 18.86 -13.70
N GLU A 11 12.50 19.75 -13.43
CA GLU A 11 13.79 19.78 -14.15
C GLU A 11 14.60 18.49 -13.89
N HIS A 12 14.17 17.68 -12.91
CA HIS A 12 14.80 16.44 -12.49
C HIS A 12 14.14 15.19 -13.07
N LYS A 13 14.94 14.12 -13.16
CA LYS A 13 14.50 12.81 -13.64
C LYS A 13 13.32 12.30 -12.78
N PRO A 14 12.24 11.78 -13.38
CA PRO A 14 11.12 11.21 -12.64
C PRO A 14 11.57 10.13 -11.66
N ALA A 15 11.05 10.18 -10.43
CA ALA A 15 11.36 9.18 -9.41
C ALA A 15 10.92 7.78 -9.86
N ILE A 16 11.72 6.76 -9.51
CA ILE A 16 11.30 5.36 -9.66
C ILE A 16 10.18 5.11 -8.66
N ARG A 17 9.06 4.56 -9.14
CA ARG A 17 7.89 4.23 -8.32
C ARG A 17 7.63 2.74 -8.42
N SER A 18 7.45 2.08 -7.29
CA SER A 18 6.92 0.72 -7.24
C SER A 18 5.40 0.74 -7.41
N ASP A 19 4.85 -0.37 -7.94
CA ASP A 19 3.42 -0.65 -7.81
C ASP A 19 3.09 -0.80 -6.32
N ARG A 20 1.89 -0.37 -5.90
CA ARG A 20 1.44 -0.60 -4.52
C ARG A 20 1.12 -2.06 -4.30
N PHE A 21 0.76 -2.81 -5.33
CA PHE A 21 0.53 -4.24 -5.24
C PHE A 21 1.80 -5.01 -5.57
N PHE A 22 2.21 -5.91 -4.71
CA PHE A 22 3.41 -6.72 -4.90
C PHE A 22 3.19 -8.15 -4.43
N LYS A 23 4.03 -9.06 -4.93
CA LYS A 23 3.97 -10.48 -4.60
C LYS A 23 5.20 -10.87 -3.79
N LEU A 24 4.99 -11.50 -2.64
CA LEU A 24 6.04 -12.19 -1.88
C LEU A 24 5.69 -13.69 -1.86
N HIS A 25 6.62 -14.52 -2.34
CA HIS A 25 6.37 -15.94 -2.59
C HIS A 25 5.11 -16.17 -3.44
N ASN A 26 4.07 -16.78 -2.85
CA ASN A 26 2.82 -17.14 -3.50
C ASN A 26 1.67 -16.20 -3.15
N PHE A 27 1.91 -15.19 -2.32
CA PHE A 27 0.87 -14.30 -1.82
C PHE A 27 1.04 -12.88 -2.32
N TRP A 28 -0.09 -12.21 -2.45
CA TRP A 28 -0.22 -10.82 -2.82
C TRP A 28 -0.35 -9.94 -1.59
N PHE A 29 0.22 -8.75 -1.70
CA PHE A 29 0.21 -7.72 -0.67
C PHE A 29 -0.06 -6.38 -1.34
N PHE A 30 -0.51 -5.39 -0.55
CA PHE A 30 -0.47 -3.99 -0.96
C PHE A 30 0.26 -3.11 0.06
N ALA A 31 1.03 -2.16 -0.44
CA ALA A 31 1.72 -1.15 0.35
C ALA A 31 0.81 0.06 0.58
N THR A 32 0.76 0.48 1.84
CA THR A 32 0.09 1.71 2.29
C THR A 32 1.06 2.89 2.21
N ARG A 33 0.56 4.13 2.37
CA ARG A 33 1.42 5.33 2.32
C ARG A 33 2.25 5.49 3.60
N GLU A 34 1.80 4.86 4.67
CA GLU A 34 2.35 4.87 6.01
C GLU A 34 3.50 3.85 6.17
N GLY A 35 3.77 3.05 5.13
CA GLY A 35 4.85 2.08 5.08
C GLY A 35 4.44 0.66 5.48
N ALA A 36 3.18 0.44 5.84
CA ALA A 36 2.64 -0.89 6.13
C ALA A 36 2.41 -1.71 4.85
N ALA A 37 2.74 -3.00 4.90
CA ALA A 37 2.38 -4.00 3.91
C ALA A 37 1.19 -4.84 4.41
N VAL A 38 0.08 -4.81 3.67
CA VAL A 38 -1.17 -5.50 4.06
C VAL A 38 -1.34 -6.75 3.19
N GLY A 39 -1.59 -7.88 3.85
CA GLY A 39 -1.75 -9.21 3.28
C GLY A 39 -1.48 -10.28 4.34
N PRO A 40 -1.27 -11.56 3.96
CA PRO A 40 -1.25 -12.09 2.61
C PRO A 40 -2.63 -12.26 1.97
N PHE A 41 -2.70 -12.14 0.65
CA PHE A 41 -3.87 -12.47 -0.18
C PHE A 41 -3.53 -13.54 -1.22
N ASP A 42 -4.45 -14.44 -1.54
CA ASP A 42 -4.20 -15.51 -2.51
C ASP A 42 -4.13 -15.01 -3.97
N SER A 43 -4.77 -13.88 -4.27
CA SER A 43 -4.84 -13.30 -5.61
C SER A 43 -4.65 -11.78 -5.58
N LYS A 44 -4.23 -11.22 -6.72
CA LYS A 44 -4.09 -9.77 -6.88
C LYS A 44 -5.46 -9.09 -6.77
N GLU A 45 -6.48 -9.71 -7.33
CA GLU A 45 -7.87 -9.25 -7.30
C GLU A 45 -8.39 -9.17 -5.86
N GLY A 46 -8.06 -10.16 -5.01
CA GLY A 46 -8.39 -10.13 -3.59
C GLY A 46 -7.70 -8.97 -2.85
N ALA A 47 -6.41 -8.76 -3.13
CA ALA A 47 -5.68 -7.61 -2.58
C ALA A 47 -6.30 -6.27 -3.02
N VAL A 48 -6.73 -6.15 -4.29
CA VAL A 48 -7.40 -4.95 -4.81
C VAL A 48 -8.74 -4.70 -4.10
N GLN A 49 -9.55 -5.74 -3.91
CA GLN A 49 -10.82 -5.62 -3.19
C GLN A 49 -10.61 -5.17 -1.74
N ALA A 50 -9.62 -5.76 -1.06
CA ALA A 50 -9.29 -5.44 0.33
C ALA A 50 -8.82 -3.99 0.54
N VAL A 51 -8.35 -3.28 -0.50
CA VAL A 51 -8.00 -1.87 -0.39
C VAL A 51 -9.21 -1.01 -0.04
N SER A 52 -10.39 -1.32 -0.60
CA SER A 52 -11.61 -0.57 -0.29
C SER A 52 -11.96 -0.69 1.19
N ASP A 53 -11.93 -1.91 1.71
CA ASP A 53 -12.24 -2.21 3.11
C ASP A 53 -11.21 -1.56 4.06
N TYR A 54 -9.93 -1.59 3.67
CA TYR A 54 -8.86 -0.91 4.40
C TYR A 54 -9.07 0.60 4.46
N VAL A 55 -9.43 1.24 3.35
CA VAL A 55 -9.71 2.69 3.32
C VAL A 55 -10.89 3.04 4.20
N GLU A 56 -11.96 2.25 4.16
CA GLU A 56 -13.14 2.45 5.01
C GLU A 56 -12.79 2.29 6.50
N PHE A 57 -12.03 1.25 6.84
CA PHE A 57 -11.51 1.05 8.19
C PHE A 57 -10.71 2.26 8.65
N VAL A 58 -9.75 2.73 7.86
CA VAL A 58 -8.88 3.87 8.23
C VAL A 58 -9.69 5.16 8.44
N GLN A 59 -10.75 5.37 7.68
CA GLN A 59 -11.62 6.54 7.83
C GLN A 59 -12.48 6.50 9.10
N LYS A 60 -12.83 5.31 9.57
CA LYS A 60 -13.74 5.12 10.72
C LYS A 60 -13.00 4.79 12.02
N ALA A 61 -11.79 4.28 11.92
CA ALA A 61 -10.99 3.84 13.05
C ALA A 61 -10.55 5.03 13.92
N GLY A 62 -10.63 4.84 15.23
CA GLY A 62 -9.99 5.76 16.19
C GLY A 62 -8.46 5.64 16.14
N PRO A 63 -7.74 6.63 16.70
CA PRO A 63 -6.27 6.66 16.67
C PRO A 63 -5.61 5.42 17.28
N GLU A 64 -6.22 4.82 18.31
CA GLU A 64 -5.73 3.59 18.95
C GLU A 64 -5.80 2.37 18.02
N ALA A 65 -6.90 2.23 17.26
CA ALA A 65 -7.07 1.13 16.31
C ALA A 65 -6.14 1.27 15.10
N LEU A 66 -5.85 2.51 14.67
CA LEU A 66 -4.88 2.80 13.62
C LEU A 66 -3.45 2.48 14.05
N ASP A 67 -3.08 2.81 15.29
CA ASP A 67 -1.74 2.53 15.82
C ASP A 67 -1.49 1.02 15.93
N PHE A 68 -2.47 0.25 16.40
CA PHE A 68 -2.40 -1.21 16.41
C PHE A 68 -2.16 -1.78 14.99
N PHE A 69 -2.90 -1.30 13.99
CA PHE A 69 -2.78 -1.81 12.62
C PHE A 69 -1.47 -1.41 11.94
N THR A 70 -0.94 -0.23 12.23
CA THR A 70 0.26 0.31 11.58
C THR A 70 1.56 -0.06 12.30
N SER A 71 1.52 -0.36 13.60
CA SER A 71 2.68 -0.80 14.38
C SER A 71 3.08 -2.24 14.06
N GLU A 72 2.12 -3.16 13.99
CA GLU A 72 2.37 -4.58 13.66
C GLU A 72 2.80 -4.76 12.20
N ALA A 73 2.32 -3.91 11.29
CA ALA A 73 2.69 -3.96 9.89
C ALA A 73 4.15 -3.51 9.60
N ARG A 74 4.89 -3.01 10.61
CA ARG A 74 6.33 -2.75 10.51
C ARG A 74 7.18 -4.02 10.63
N TYR A 75 6.63 -5.13 11.12
CA TYR A 75 7.41 -6.34 11.47
C TYR A 75 7.07 -7.60 10.68
N ALA A 76 6.14 -7.54 9.72
CA ALA A 76 5.89 -8.65 8.81
C ALA A 76 6.92 -8.64 7.66
N VAL A 77 8.10 -9.20 7.91
CA VAL A 77 9.16 -9.50 6.91
C VAL A 77 9.29 -11.00 6.71
#